data_AF-A0A4S2BR70-F1
#
_entry.id   AF-A0A4S2BR70-F1
#
_cell.length_a   1.000
_cell.length_b   1.000
_cell.length_c   1.000
_cell.angle_alpha   90.00
_cell.angle_beta   90.00
_cell.angle_gamma   90.00
#
_symmetry.space_group_name_H-M   'P 1'
#
loop_
_entity.id
_entity.type
_entity.pdbx_description
1 polymer ?
#
loop_
_entity_poly.entity_id
_entity_poly.type
_entity_poly.pdbx_seq_one_letter_code
_entity_poly.pdbx_strand_id
1 'polypeptide(L)'
;MSTLTTLIIVLAILMAIVGGETGIRSFFSVLINTILLILVAMLISWGINIPILILIFIPLKLVTIIYLGTHDYTVAKNSFYSSFLVCLIVSVIILAFQWMAQAAGLGPEAGEVLVGLSQMPGLSYPMIAVAVAIFSALGAIAEAAVAMSSGLLEIKKHNPEISRKNLMISGNAIGNDVLGTSMNTILFGMFGSFLSLFLWYFRLHYSLGEVLNEKLFVNEALIILYSLIGVILTVPLSTFFLSRGMSDHNEVKNESRKSNTN
;
A
#
# COMPACT_ATOMS: atom_id res chain seq x y z
N MET A 1 -14.13 23.61 17.80
CA MET A 1 -13.34 22.50 17.23
C MET A 1 -14.33 21.51 16.63
N SER A 2 -14.18 21.13 15.37
CA SER A 2 -15.01 20.05 14.81
C SER A 2 -14.68 18.73 15.52
N THR A 3 -15.63 17.81 15.67
CA THR A 3 -15.38 16.49 16.29
C THR A 3 -14.22 15.75 15.61
N LEU A 4 -14.08 15.92 14.30
CA LEU A 4 -12.96 15.40 13.52
C LEU A 4 -11.61 15.94 14.02
N THR A 5 -11.50 17.25 14.21
CA THR A 5 -10.27 17.88 14.73
C THR A 5 -9.92 17.34 16.13
N THR A 6 -10.93 17.14 16.98
CA THR A 6 -10.72 16.55 18.31
C THR A 6 -10.16 15.12 18.21
N LEU A 7 -10.73 14.28 17.35
CA LEU A 7 -10.25 12.90 17.16
C LEU A 7 -8.82 12.84 16.59
N ILE A 8 -8.47 13.76 15.67
CA ILE A 8 -7.10 13.86 15.15
C ILE A 8 -6.11 14.20 16.28
N ILE A 9 -6.46 15.13 17.17
CA ILE A 9 -5.63 15.49 18.32
C ILE A 9 -5.50 14.30 19.29
N VAL A 10 -6.61 13.61 19.58
CA VAL A 10 -6.58 12.41 20.44
C VAL A 10 -5.68 11.33 19.83
N LEU A 11 -5.80 11.07 18.53
CA LEU A 11 -4.93 10.13 17.82
C LEU A 11 -3.45 10.53 17.93
N ALA A 12 -3.13 11.80 17.70
CA ALA A 12 -1.75 12.30 17.80
C ALA A 12 -1.18 12.10 19.22
N ILE A 13 -1.98 12.40 20.26
CA ILE A 13 -1.59 12.21 21.66
C ILE A 13 -1.36 10.73 21.95
N LEU A 14 -2.27 9.84 21.53
CA LEU A 14 -2.13 8.40 21.75
C LEU A 14 -0.91 7.82 21.03
N MET A 15 -0.66 8.23 19.79
CA MET A 15 0.53 7.82 19.05
C MET A 15 1.80 8.30 19.75
N ALA A 16 1.82 9.54 20.26
CA ALA A 16 2.98 10.04 21.00
C ALA A 16 3.21 9.30 22.32
N ILE A 17 2.15 8.99 23.08
CA ILE A 17 2.26 8.29 24.36
C ILE A 17 2.67 6.83 24.18
N VAL A 18 2.05 6.11 23.24
CA VAL A 18 2.27 4.66 23.06
C VAL A 18 3.47 4.37 22.17
N GLY A 19 3.62 5.10 21.06
CA GLY A 19 4.67 4.89 20.08
C GLY A 19 5.94 5.71 20.32
N GLY A 20 5.94 6.65 21.27
CA GLY A 20 7.05 7.56 21.52
C GLY A 20 7.46 8.33 20.26
N GLU A 21 8.77 8.41 20.00
CA GLU A 21 9.32 9.03 18.80
C GLU A 21 8.79 8.38 17.51
N THR A 22 8.61 7.06 17.51
CA THR A 22 8.06 6.30 16.37
C THR A 22 6.62 6.65 16.07
N GLY A 23 5.81 6.83 17.12
CA GLY A 23 4.42 7.24 16.96
C GLY A 23 4.32 8.64 16.35
N ILE A 24 5.14 9.58 16.83
CA ILE A 24 5.15 10.96 16.30
C ILE A 24 5.58 10.97 14.83
N ARG A 25 6.67 10.28 14.49
CA ARG A 25 7.14 10.18 13.09
C ARG A 25 6.12 9.51 12.18
N SER A 26 5.45 8.45 12.66
CA SER A 26 4.37 7.78 11.92
C SER A 26 3.16 8.70 11.71
N PHE A 27 2.78 9.50 12.70
CA PHE A 27 1.71 10.49 12.57
C PHE A 27 2.03 11.52 11.47
N PHE A 28 3.25 12.07 11.47
CA PHE A 28 3.70 12.96 10.40
C PHE A 28 3.77 12.25 9.03
N SER A 29 4.12 10.96 9.00
CA SER A 29 4.07 10.18 7.76
C SER A 29 2.67 10.15 7.14
N VAL A 30 1.64 9.89 7.96
CA VAL A 30 0.23 9.90 7.51
C VAL A 30 -0.18 11.29 7.03
N LEU A 31 0.20 12.35 7.76
CA LEU A 31 -0.10 13.72 7.39
C LEU A 31 0.53 14.10 6.04
N ILE A 32 1.84 13.84 5.87
CA ILE A 32 2.56 14.12 4.62
C ILE A 32 1.97 13.30 3.47
N ASN A 33 1.69 12.01 3.66
CA ASN A 33 1.07 11.19 2.61
C ASN A 33 -0.33 11.68 2.21
N THR A 34 -1.11 12.19 3.17
CA THR A 34 -2.42 12.79 2.90
C THR A 34 -2.25 14.06 2.07
N ILE A 35 -1.30 14.93 2.42
CA ILE A 35 -0.98 16.14 1.65
C ILE A 35 -0.50 15.77 0.24
N LEU A 36 0.36 14.76 0.09
CA LEU A 36 0.82 14.28 -1.21
C LEU A 36 -0.33 13.75 -2.07
N LEU A 37 -1.29 13.02 -1.49
CA LEU A 37 -2.49 12.56 -2.19
C LEU A 37 -3.36 13.73 -2.67
N ILE A 38 -3.58 14.73 -1.83
CA ILE A 38 -4.33 15.95 -2.19
C ILE A 38 -3.58 16.70 -3.31
N LEU A 39 -2.27 16.81 -3.21
CA LEU A 39 -1.43 17.45 -4.23
C LEU A 39 -1.53 16.73 -5.57
N VAL A 40 -1.48 15.39 -5.59
CA VAL A 40 -1.70 14.61 -6.83
C VAL A 40 -3.07 14.93 -7.44
N ALA A 41 -4.13 14.94 -6.63
CA ALA A 41 -5.48 15.25 -7.13
C ALA A 41 -5.55 16.68 -7.72
N MET A 42 -4.92 17.67 -7.08
CA MET A 42 -4.82 19.04 -7.61
C MET A 42 -4.04 19.11 -8.92
N LEU A 43 -2.91 18.42 -9.02
CA LEU A 43 -2.08 18.40 -10.23
C LEU A 43 -2.81 17.74 -11.41
N ILE A 44 -3.58 16.67 -11.15
CA ILE A 44 -4.46 16.05 -12.15
C ILE A 44 -5.53 17.06 -12.61
N SER A 45 -6.15 17.77 -11.67
CA SER A 45 -7.14 18.81 -11.98
C SER A 45 -6.58 19.96 -12.83
N TRP A 46 -5.30 20.30 -12.65
CA TRP A 46 -4.59 21.28 -13.49
C TRP A 46 -4.15 20.74 -14.86
N GLY A 47 -4.50 19.50 -15.20
CA GLY A 47 -4.23 18.90 -16.50
C GLY A 47 -2.84 18.27 -16.65
N ILE A 48 -2.11 18.06 -15.55
CA ILE A 48 -0.84 17.35 -15.60
C ILE A 48 -1.08 15.87 -15.93
N ASN A 49 -0.23 15.32 -16.79
CA ASN A 49 -0.33 13.94 -17.26
C ASN A 49 -0.21 12.92 -16.10
N ILE A 50 -1.25 12.10 -15.94
CA ILE A 50 -1.39 11.14 -14.84
C ILE A 50 -0.21 10.13 -14.75
N PRO A 51 0.20 9.46 -15.85
CA PRO A 51 1.40 8.60 -15.85
C PRO A 51 2.66 9.25 -15.26
N ILE A 52 2.92 10.52 -15.56
CA ILE A 52 4.08 11.24 -15.02
C ILE A 52 3.95 11.41 -13.50
N LEU A 53 2.76 11.78 -13.02
CA LEU A 53 2.48 11.91 -11.59
C LEU A 53 2.65 10.57 -10.87
N ILE A 54 2.14 9.48 -11.42
CA ILE A 54 2.32 8.14 -10.85
C ILE A 54 3.81 7.81 -10.69
N LEU A 55 4.60 8.02 -11.74
CA LEU A 55 6.04 7.71 -11.74
C LEU A 55 6.81 8.50 -10.65
N ILE A 56 6.45 9.77 -10.43
CA ILE A 56 7.10 10.64 -9.45
C ILE A 56 6.61 10.33 -8.03
N PHE A 57 5.31 10.13 -7.84
CA PHE A 57 4.72 10.02 -6.51
C PHE A 57 4.80 8.62 -5.89
N ILE A 58 4.94 7.54 -6.69
CA ILE A 58 5.21 6.20 -6.14
C ILE A 58 6.44 6.20 -5.23
N PRO A 59 7.66 6.56 -5.70
CA PRO A 59 8.84 6.52 -4.85
C PRO A 59 8.75 7.53 -3.71
N LEU A 60 8.19 8.72 -3.94
CA LEU A 60 8.05 9.74 -2.91
C LEU A 60 7.17 9.24 -1.73
N LYS A 61 5.99 8.68 -2.04
CA LYS A 61 5.10 8.12 -1.03
C LYS A 61 5.74 6.93 -0.30
N LEU A 62 6.38 6.00 -1.02
CA LEU A 62 7.08 4.88 -0.40
C LEU A 62 8.18 5.34 0.56
N VAL A 63 8.98 6.35 0.17
CA VAL A 63 9.98 6.94 1.07
C VAL A 63 9.32 7.47 2.34
N THR A 64 8.26 8.26 2.21
CA THR A 64 7.56 8.82 3.37
C THR A 64 6.94 7.75 4.27
N ILE A 65 6.24 6.77 3.70
CA ILE A 65 5.60 5.69 4.48
C ILE A 65 6.67 4.90 5.24
N ILE A 66 7.71 4.46 4.55
CA ILE A 66 8.67 3.51 5.10
C ILE A 66 9.68 4.20 6.02
N TYR A 67 10.33 5.29 5.59
CA TYR A 67 11.42 5.91 6.35
C TYR A 67 10.96 6.78 7.53
N LEU A 68 9.72 7.30 7.53
CA LEU A 68 9.15 7.88 8.75
C LEU A 68 8.49 6.81 9.64
N GLY A 69 8.01 5.71 9.06
CA GLY A 69 7.33 4.64 9.80
C GLY A 69 8.25 3.72 10.59
N THR A 70 9.52 3.54 10.17
CA THR A 70 10.48 2.65 10.85
C THR A 70 11.75 3.35 11.32
N HIS A 71 12.34 2.82 12.40
CA HIS A 71 13.60 3.31 12.98
C HIS A 71 14.82 2.59 12.42
N ASP A 72 14.66 1.33 12.02
CA ASP A 72 15.77 0.52 11.55
C ASP A 72 16.00 0.77 10.06
N TYR A 73 17.15 1.37 9.74
CA TYR A 73 17.54 1.69 8.36
C TYR A 73 17.60 0.43 7.47
N THR A 74 17.94 -0.72 8.04
CA THR A 74 18.02 -1.98 7.27
C THR A 74 16.64 -2.47 6.89
N VAL A 75 15.66 -2.34 7.80
CA VAL A 75 14.24 -2.58 7.50
C VAL A 75 13.79 -1.60 6.43
N ALA A 76 14.00 -0.30 6.64
CA ALA A 76 13.56 0.73 5.71
C ALA A 76 14.08 0.50 4.29
N LYS A 77 15.39 0.25 4.16
CA LYS A 77 16.06 0.01 2.88
C LYS A 77 15.48 -1.22 2.17
N ASN A 78 15.38 -2.35 2.87
CA ASN A 78 14.90 -3.60 2.27
C ASN A 78 13.42 -3.52 1.90
N SER A 79 12.60 -2.94 2.77
CA SER A 79 11.18 -2.70 2.50
C SER A 79 11.00 -1.76 1.31
N PHE A 80 11.79 -0.70 1.19
CA PHE A 80 11.69 0.21 0.06
C PHE A 80 11.98 -0.48 -1.28
N TYR A 81 13.06 -1.25 -1.37
CA TYR A 81 13.39 -1.97 -2.61
C TYR A 81 12.34 -3.02 -2.97
N SER A 82 11.85 -3.79 -1.99
CA SER A 82 10.82 -4.79 -2.26
C SER A 82 9.49 -4.14 -2.65
N SER A 83 9.01 -3.16 -1.88
CA SER A 83 7.78 -2.43 -2.19
C SER A 83 7.84 -1.72 -3.53
N PHE A 84 8.97 -1.08 -3.86
CA PHE A 84 9.11 -0.37 -5.13
C PHE A 84 9.03 -1.33 -6.32
N LEU A 85 9.73 -2.46 -6.26
CA LEU A 85 9.68 -3.48 -7.32
C LEU A 85 8.28 -4.09 -7.45
N VAL A 86 7.63 -4.42 -6.33
CA VAL A 86 6.25 -4.92 -6.33
C VAL A 86 5.30 -3.89 -6.92
N CYS A 87 5.41 -2.62 -6.52
CA CYS A 87 4.57 -1.55 -7.04
C CYS A 87 4.71 -1.41 -8.56
N LEU A 88 5.91 -1.54 -9.12
CA LEU A 88 6.10 -1.53 -10.57
C LEU A 88 5.39 -2.71 -11.25
N ILE A 89 5.54 -3.92 -10.72
CA ILE A 89 4.89 -5.13 -11.25
C ILE A 89 3.35 -4.98 -11.19
N VAL A 90 2.83 -4.58 -10.03
CA VAL A 90 1.40 -4.37 -9.82
C VAL A 90 0.87 -3.23 -10.70
N SER A 91 1.63 -2.16 -10.91
CA SER A 91 1.24 -1.07 -11.82
C SER A 91 1.07 -1.56 -13.26
N VAL A 92 1.94 -2.47 -13.73
CA VAL A 92 1.79 -3.09 -15.06
C VAL A 92 0.53 -3.97 -15.12
N ILE A 93 0.25 -4.74 -14.06
CA ILE A 93 -0.98 -5.54 -13.97
C ILE A 93 -2.22 -4.64 -14.01
N ILE A 94 -2.23 -3.57 -13.21
CA ILE A 94 -3.33 -2.58 -13.19
C ILE A 94 -3.52 -1.99 -14.59
N LEU A 95 -2.45 -1.55 -15.25
CA LEU A 95 -2.52 -1.00 -16.60
C LEU A 95 -3.04 -2.01 -17.64
N ALA A 96 -2.78 -3.31 -17.47
CA ALA A 96 -3.29 -4.32 -18.39
C ALA A 96 -4.79 -4.59 -18.20
N PHE A 97 -5.22 -4.75 -16.94
CA PHE A 97 -6.57 -5.22 -16.63
C PHE A 97 -7.60 -4.10 -16.43
N GLN A 98 -7.18 -2.90 -16.03
CA GLN A 98 -8.11 -1.79 -15.74
C GLN A 98 -8.88 -1.36 -16.99
N TRP A 99 -8.25 -1.38 -18.17
CA TRP A 99 -8.92 -1.08 -19.43
C TRP A 99 -9.90 -2.18 -19.83
N MET A 100 -9.60 -3.45 -19.51
CA MET A 100 -10.49 -4.57 -19.83
C MET A 100 -11.76 -4.56 -18.97
N ALA A 101 -11.68 -4.06 -17.75
CA ALA A 101 -12.80 -4.04 -16.81
C ALA A 101 -13.95 -3.11 -17.21
N GLN A 102 -13.70 -2.10 -18.06
CA GLN A 102 -14.71 -1.11 -18.50
C GLN A 102 -15.48 -0.43 -17.33
N ALA A 103 -14.91 -0.46 -16.12
CA ALA A 103 -15.51 0.08 -14.92
C ALA A 103 -15.16 1.56 -14.67
N ALA A 104 -14.35 2.16 -15.54
CA ALA A 104 -13.90 3.55 -15.37
C ALA A 104 -15.07 4.56 -15.42
N GLY A 105 -14.93 5.60 -14.59
CA GLY A 105 -15.91 6.68 -14.48
C GLY A 105 -16.88 6.47 -13.34
N LEU A 106 -17.92 7.30 -13.32
CA LEU A 106 -18.97 7.21 -12.31
C LEU A 106 -20.12 6.37 -12.88
N GLY A 107 -20.59 5.41 -12.08
CA GLY A 107 -21.82 4.66 -12.35
C GLY A 107 -23.05 5.57 -12.23
N PRO A 108 -24.23 5.09 -12.66
CA PRO A 108 -25.48 5.83 -12.54
C PRO A 108 -25.75 6.35 -11.11
N GLU A 109 -25.44 5.54 -10.11
CA GLU A 109 -25.72 5.81 -8.70
C GLU A 109 -24.75 6.83 -8.11
N ALA A 110 -23.45 6.69 -8.42
CA ALA A 110 -22.43 7.65 -7.98
C ALA A 110 -22.49 8.98 -8.78
N GLY A 111 -22.99 8.91 -10.02
CA GLY A 111 -23.08 10.04 -10.95
C GLY A 111 -24.31 10.91 -10.75
N GLU A 112 -25.33 10.45 -10.01
CA GLU A 112 -26.57 11.20 -9.76
C GLU A 112 -26.29 12.58 -9.14
N VAL A 113 -25.31 12.66 -8.22
CA VAL A 113 -24.88 13.91 -7.58
C VAL A 113 -24.27 14.90 -8.57
N LEU A 114 -23.77 14.41 -9.71
CA LEU A 114 -23.16 15.23 -10.77
C LEU A 114 -24.12 15.52 -11.93
N VAL A 115 -25.38 15.13 -11.83
CA VAL A 115 -26.40 15.46 -12.83
C VAL A 115 -26.57 16.98 -12.88
N GLY A 116 -26.40 17.56 -14.07
CA GLY A 116 -26.42 19.01 -14.29
C GLY A 116 -25.06 19.71 -14.20
N LEU A 117 -24.00 18.99 -13.83
CA LEU A 117 -22.61 19.46 -13.93
C LEU A 117 -21.94 18.94 -15.21
N SER A 118 -20.81 19.54 -15.60
CA SER A 118 -20.05 19.05 -16.76
C SER A 118 -19.54 17.62 -16.50
N GLN A 119 -20.07 16.66 -17.25
CA GLN A 119 -19.68 15.24 -17.15
C GLN A 119 -18.37 14.93 -17.89
N MET A 120 -17.80 15.90 -18.61
CA MET A 120 -16.51 15.80 -19.28
C MET A 120 -15.62 16.98 -18.88
N PRO A 121 -14.95 16.92 -17.72
CA PRO A 121 -13.98 17.94 -17.29
C PRO A 121 -12.68 17.93 -18.13
N GLY A 122 -12.61 17.16 -19.22
CA GLY A 122 -11.39 16.96 -20.00
C GLY A 122 -10.39 15.98 -19.37
N LEU A 123 -10.81 15.21 -18.37
CA LEU A 123 -9.98 14.24 -17.66
C LEU A 123 -10.28 12.79 -18.09
N SER A 124 -9.23 11.96 -18.13
CA SER A 124 -9.35 10.53 -18.43
C SER A 124 -9.73 9.74 -17.18
N TYR A 125 -11.02 9.42 -17.02
CA TYR A 125 -11.51 8.56 -15.94
C TYR A 125 -10.79 7.20 -15.86
N PRO A 126 -10.46 6.50 -16.97
CA PRO A 126 -9.65 5.27 -16.90
C PRO A 126 -8.28 5.48 -16.26
N MET A 127 -7.59 6.58 -16.60
CA MET A 127 -6.29 6.88 -16.00
C MET A 127 -6.41 7.32 -14.54
N ILE A 128 -7.48 8.02 -14.17
CA ILE A 128 -7.78 8.31 -12.76
C ILE A 128 -7.97 7.00 -11.99
N ALA A 129 -8.74 6.05 -12.54
CA ALA A 129 -8.97 4.75 -11.89
C ALA A 129 -7.65 3.96 -11.72
N VAL A 130 -6.76 4.01 -12.72
CA VAL A 130 -5.39 3.44 -12.60
C VAL A 130 -4.60 4.12 -11.48
N ALA A 131 -4.61 5.45 -11.41
CA ALA A 131 -3.89 6.20 -10.37
C ALA A 131 -4.40 5.85 -8.96
N VAL A 132 -5.73 5.80 -8.79
CA VAL A 132 -6.39 5.40 -7.54
C VAL A 132 -5.98 3.98 -7.16
N ALA A 133 -6.07 3.03 -8.09
CA ALA A 133 -5.70 1.63 -7.82
C ALA A 133 -4.24 1.47 -7.39
N ILE A 134 -3.31 2.15 -8.07
CA ILE A 134 -1.89 2.12 -7.71
C ILE A 134 -1.67 2.72 -6.33
N PHE A 135 -2.23 3.90 -6.05
CA PHE A 135 -2.02 4.57 -4.76
C PHE A 135 -2.70 3.87 -3.58
N SER A 136 -3.81 3.17 -3.81
CA SER A 136 -4.46 2.31 -2.81
C SER A 136 -3.63 1.06 -2.52
N ALA A 137 -3.16 0.36 -3.56
CA ALA A 137 -2.32 -0.84 -3.39
C ALA A 137 -0.97 -0.54 -2.71
N LEU A 138 -0.41 0.65 -2.97
CA LEU A 138 0.88 1.08 -2.43
C LEU A 138 0.92 1.08 -0.89
N GLY A 139 -0.19 1.40 -0.22
CA GLY A 139 -0.29 1.34 1.23
C GLY A 139 -0.13 -0.08 1.78
N ALA A 140 -0.92 -1.01 1.26
CA ALA A 140 -0.86 -2.43 1.65
C ALA A 140 0.51 -3.07 1.33
N ILE A 141 1.09 -2.73 0.18
CA ILE A 141 2.44 -3.19 -0.21
C ILE A 141 3.52 -2.68 0.75
N ALA A 142 3.46 -1.40 1.15
CA ALA A 142 4.42 -0.82 2.08
C ALA A 142 4.31 -1.43 3.48
N GLU A 143 3.07 -1.59 3.98
CA GLU A 143 2.80 -2.23 5.28
C GLU A 143 3.35 -3.66 5.31
N ALA A 144 3.01 -4.48 4.30
CA ALA A 144 3.47 -5.85 4.20
C ALA A 144 5.01 -5.93 4.11
N ALA A 145 5.65 -5.04 3.37
CA ALA A 145 7.10 -5.04 3.23
C ALA A 145 7.83 -4.65 4.52
N VAL A 146 7.28 -3.72 5.30
CA VAL A 146 7.82 -3.34 6.61
C VAL A 146 7.64 -4.48 7.61
N ALA A 147 6.46 -5.10 7.67
CA ALA A 147 6.19 -6.24 8.53
C ALA A 147 7.13 -7.43 8.22
N MET A 148 7.25 -7.78 6.94
CA MET A 148 8.15 -8.85 6.48
C MET A 148 9.62 -8.54 6.80
N SER A 149 10.09 -7.34 6.49
CA SER A 149 11.49 -6.99 6.69
C SER A 149 11.85 -6.89 8.18
N SER A 150 10.95 -6.36 9.00
CA SER A 150 11.14 -6.29 10.45
C SER A 150 11.17 -7.68 11.08
N GLY A 151 10.19 -8.54 10.74
CA GLY A 151 10.11 -9.89 11.30
C GLY A 151 11.31 -10.76 10.92
N LEU A 152 11.75 -10.70 9.66
CA LEU A 152 12.91 -11.45 9.20
C LEU A 152 14.23 -10.92 9.78
N LEU A 153 14.36 -9.60 9.91
CA LEU A 153 15.54 -9.01 10.55
C LEU A 153 15.65 -9.45 12.01
N GLU A 154 14.54 -9.52 12.74
CA GLU A 154 14.52 -9.95 14.13
C GLU A 154 14.99 -11.40 14.28
N ILE A 155 14.49 -12.30 13.42
CA ILE A 155 14.96 -13.70 13.36
C ILE A 155 16.47 -13.77 13.11
N LYS A 156 16.98 -12.94 12.19
CA LYS A 156 18.42 -12.91 11.88
C LYS A 156 19.26 -12.34 13.02
N LYS A 157 18.76 -11.32 13.73
CA LYS A 157 19.41 -10.74 14.91
C LYS A 157 19.53 -11.79 16.02
N HIS A 158 18.48 -12.58 16.24
CA HIS A 158 18.49 -13.64 17.26
C HIS A 158 19.26 -14.90 16.84
N ASN A 159 19.31 -15.22 15.54
CA ASN A 159 20.07 -16.35 15.01
C ASN A 159 20.96 -15.92 13.83
N PRO A 160 22.16 -15.37 14.09
CA PRO A 160 23.05 -14.85 13.05
C PRO A 160 23.52 -15.91 12.05
N GLU A 161 23.59 -17.18 12.44
CA GLU A 161 24.02 -18.30 11.58
C GLU A 161 22.87 -18.95 10.81
N ILE A 162 21.65 -18.43 10.90
CA ILE A 162 20.51 -18.98 10.15
C ILE A 162 20.82 -19.04 8.65
N SER A 163 20.65 -20.24 8.08
CA SER A 163 20.84 -20.49 6.66
C SER A 163 19.78 -19.76 5.84
N ARG A 164 20.12 -19.41 4.59
CA ARG A 164 19.19 -18.74 3.66
C ARG A 164 17.91 -19.54 3.46
N LYS A 165 18.00 -20.87 3.39
CA LYS A 165 16.85 -21.77 3.24
C LYS A 165 15.92 -21.69 4.45
N ASN A 166 16.46 -21.72 5.66
CA ASN A 166 15.67 -21.64 6.88
C ASN A 166 15.03 -20.26 7.05
N LEU A 167 15.75 -19.19 6.71
CA LEU A 167 15.19 -17.84 6.70
C LEU A 167 14.03 -17.71 5.71
N MET A 168 14.09 -18.41 4.58
CA MET A 168 13.02 -18.41 3.57
C MET A 168 11.78 -19.17 4.05
N ILE A 169 11.96 -20.28 4.77
CA ILE A 169 10.87 -21.02 5.42
C ILE A 169 10.20 -20.15 6.48
N SER A 170 10.99 -19.48 7.33
CA SER A 170 10.46 -18.52 8.31
C SER A 170 9.75 -17.34 7.64
N GLY A 171 10.26 -16.87 6.50
CA GLY A 171 9.62 -15.83 5.70
C GLY A 171 8.24 -16.25 5.19
N ASN A 172 8.08 -17.50 4.74
CA ASN A 172 6.77 -17.99 4.33
C ASN A 172 5.78 -18.06 5.50
N ALA A 173 6.23 -18.45 6.70
CA ALA A 173 5.37 -18.47 7.88
C ALA A 173 4.89 -17.06 8.26
N ILE A 174 5.80 -16.10 8.38
CA ILE A 174 5.44 -14.68 8.62
C ILE A 174 4.56 -14.14 7.50
N GLY A 175 4.87 -14.49 6.26
CA GLY A 175 4.11 -14.08 5.08
C GLY A 175 2.67 -14.53 5.10
N ASN A 176 2.39 -15.77 5.55
CA ASN A 176 1.03 -16.26 5.71
C ASN A 176 0.25 -15.45 6.76
N ASP A 177 0.89 -15.08 7.87
CA ASP A 177 0.27 -14.25 8.90
C ASP A 177 -0.02 -12.83 8.37
N VAL A 178 0.94 -12.21 7.70
CA VAL A 178 0.79 -10.89 7.07
C VAL A 178 -0.30 -10.90 6.00
N LEU A 179 -0.39 -11.95 5.20
CA LEU A 179 -1.43 -12.11 4.19
C LEU A 179 -2.83 -12.20 4.82
N GLY A 180 -2.97 -13.03 5.85
CA GLY A 180 -4.24 -13.22 6.56
C GLY A 180 -4.74 -11.93 7.21
N THR A 181 -3.86 -11.18 7.89
CA THR A 181 -4.24 -9.91 8.52
C THR A 181 -4.55 -8.83 7.48
N SER A 182 -3.74 -8.72 6.42
CA SER A 182 -3.94 -7.73 5.34
C SER A 182 -5.27 -7.96 4.61
N MET A 183 -5.61 -9.22 4.33
CA MET A 183 -6.86 -9.56 3.65
C MET A 183 -8.09 -9.12 4.44
N ASN A 184 -8.10 -9.35 5.76
CA ASN A 184 -9.18 -8.90 6.62
C ASN A 184 -9.27 -7.37 6.70
N THR A 185 -8.13 -6.68 6.84
CA THR A 185 -8.09 -5.21 6.88
C THR A 185 -8.65 -4.58 5.60
N ILE A 186 -8.24 -5.07 4.43
CA ILE A 186 -8.71 -4.56 3.14
C ILE A 186 -10.21 -4.85 2.96
N LEU A 187 -10.65 -6.06 3.30
CA LEU A 187 -12.06 -6.46 3.19
C LEU A 187 -12.96 -5.63 4.11
N PHE A 188 -12.56 -5.40 5.36
CA PHE A 188 -13.31 -4.55 6.28
C PHE A 188 -13.32 -3.08 5.84
N GLY A 189 -12.23 -2.57 5.25
CA GLY A 189 -12.21 -1.23 4.66
C GLY A 189 -13.26 -1.04 3.57
N MET A 190 -13.40 -2.02 2.67
CA MET A 190 -14.45 -2.01 1.66
C MET A 190 -15.84 -2.12 2.27
N PHE A 191 -16.08 -3.12 3.12
CA PHE A 191 -17.40 -3.29 3.73
C PHE A 191 -17.83 -2.06 4.52
N GLY A 192 -16.92 -1.44 5.27
CA GLY A 192 -17.20 -0.20 6.01
C GLY A 192 -17.56 0.98 5.11
N SER A 193 -16.90 1.10 3.94
CA SER A 193 -17.13 2.20 3.00
C SER A 193 -18.39 2.01 2.15
N PHE A 194 -18.78 0.75 1.89
CA PHE A 194 -19.87 0.40 0.97
C PHE A 194 -21.15 -0.12 1.64
N LEU A 195 -21.17 -0.30 2.97
CA LEU A 195 -22.33 -0.88 3.66
C LEU A 195 -23.64 -0.15 3.35
N SER A 196 -23.63 1.19 3.38
CA SER A 196 -24.82 2.00 3.05
C SER A 196 -25.30 1.76 1.62
N LEU A 197 -24.37 1.58 0.68
CA LEU A 197 -24.69 1.30 -0.72
C LEU A 197 -25.24 -0.12 -0.91
N PHE A 198 -24.69 -1.11 -0.18
CA PHE A 198 -25.28 -2.45 -0.17
C PHE A 198 -26.71 -2.44 0.37
N LEU A 199 -26.96 -1.74 1.48
CA LEU A 199 -28.32 -1.61 2.03
C LEU A 199 -29.28 -0.97 1.02
N TRP A 200 -28.81 0.01 0.26
CA TRP A 200 -29.57 0.64 -0.83
C TRP A 200 -29.92 -0.37 -1.93
N TYR A 201 -28.94 -1.12 -2.43
CA TYR A 201 -29.16 -2.17 -3.44
C TYR A 201 -30.14 -3.24 -2.96
N PHE A 202 -29.99 -3.72 -1.72
CA PHE A 202 -30.91 -4.69 -1.14
C PHE A 202 -32.33 -4.13 -0.99
N ARG A 203 -32.48 -2.85 -0.64
CA ARG A 203 -33.80 -2.23 -0.48
C ARG A 203 -34.50 -1.89 -1.77
N LEU A 204 -33.75 -1.63 -2.83
CA LEU A 204 -34.30 -1.43 -4.17
C LEU A 204 -34.41 -2.73 -4.97
N HIS A 205 -34.19 -3.88 -4.33
CA HIS A 205 -34.33 -5.21 -4.95
C HIS A 205 -33.42 -5.42 -6.17
N TYR A 206 -32.21 -4.83 -6.16
CA TYR A 206 -31.21 -5.11 -7.18
C TYR A 206 -30.82 -6.60 -7.12
N SER A 207 -30.71 -7.23 -8.28
CA SER A 207 -30.16 -8.56 -8.41
C SER A 207 -28.66 -8.56 -8.10
N LEU A 208 -28.12 -9.72 -7.69
CA LEU A 208 -26.68 -9.87 -7.50
C LEU A 208 -25.90 -9.57 -8.78
N GLY A 209 -26.47 -9.87 -9.95
CA GLY A 209 -25.85 -9.55 -11.24
C GLY A 209 -25.70 -8.05 -11.45
N GLU A 210 -26.69 -7.25 -11.08
CA GLU A 210 -26.63 -5.78 -11.18
C GLU A 210 -25.56 -5.20 -10.25
N VAL A 211 -25.50 -5.67 -8.99
CA VAL A 211 -24.48 -5.23 -8.03
C VAL A 211 -23.07 -5.58 -8.51
N LEU A 212 -22.86 -6.80 -9.01
CA LEU A 212 -21.56 -7.25 -9.49
C LEU A 212 -21.10 -6.57 -10.80
N ASN A 213 -22.01 -5.90 -11.52
CA ASN A 213 -21.70 -5.13 -12.72
C ASN A 213 -21.72 -3.61 -12.47
N GLU A 214 -22.00 -3.16 -11.25
CA GLU A 214 -22.00 -1.75 -10.93
C GLU A 214 -20.56 -1.21 -10.89
N LYS A 215 -20.32 -0.07 -11.54
CA LYS A 215 -18.97 0.44 -11.81
C LYS A 215 -18.19 0.77 -10.54
N LEU A 216 -18.85 1.36 -9.54
CA LEU A 216 -18.22 1.70 -8.27
C LEU A 216 -17.82 0.43 -7.52
N PHE A 217 -18.70 -0.57 -7.46
CA PHE A 217 -18.39 -1.88 -6.87
C PHE A 217 -17.25 -2.60 -7.59
N VAL A 218 -17.30 -2.67 -8.93
CA VAL A 218 -16.24 -3.35 -9.73
C VAL A 218 -14.89 -2.66 -9.56
N ASN A 219 -14.84 -1.32 -9.58
CA ASN A 219 -13.59 -0.60 -9.35
C ASN A 219 -13.01 -0.90 -7.96
N GLU A 220 -13.84 -0.89 -6.91
CA GLU A 220 -13.36 -1.20 -5.56
C GLU A 220 -12.89 -2.65 -5.45
N ALA A 221 -13.64 -3.59 -6.01
CA ALA A 221 -13.25 -5.00 -6.04
C ALA A 221 -11.91 -5.21 -6.76
N LEU A 222 -11.66 -4.52 -7.87
CA LEU A 222 -10.38 -4.55 -8.56
C LEU A 222 -9.25 -3.99 -7.69
N ILE A 223 -9.46 -2.85 -7.02
CA ILE A 223 -8.48 -2.25 -6.11
C ILE A 223 -8.09 -3.24 -5.01
N ILE A 224 -9.06 -3.95 -4.44
CA ILE A 224 -8.82 -4.99 -3.43
C ILE A 224 -7.97 -6.12 -4.03
N LEU A 225 -8.35 -6.65 -5.19
CA LEU A 225 -7.61 -7.72 -5.84
C LEU A 225 -6.17 -7.32 -6.16
N TYR A 226 -5.95 -6.12 -6.71
CA TYR A 226 -4.60 -5.61 -6.98
C TYR A 226 -3.79 -5.42 -5.70
N SER A 227 -4.41 -4.93 -4.62
CA SER A 227 -3.77 -4.79 -3.31
C SER A 227 -3.35 -6.15 -2.75
N LEU A 228 -4.22 -7.16 -2.82
CA LEU A 228 -3.91 -8.53 -2.38
C LEU A 228 -2.80 -9.17 -3.21
N ILE A 229 -2.83 -9.02 -4.54
CA ILE A 229 -1.74 -9.46 -5.42
C ILE A 229 -0.43 -8.79 -5.00
N GLY A 230 -0.47 -7.49 -4.70
CA GLY A 230 0.67 -6.75 -4.17
C GLY A 230 1.22 -7.34 -2.87
N VAL A 231 0.37 -7.63 -1.89
CA VAL A 231 0.80 -8.26 -0.63
C VAL A 231 1.40 -9.65 -0.87
N ILE A 232 0.76 -10.47 -1.72
CA ILE A 232 1.25 -11.83 -2.07
C ILE A 232 2.64 -11.77 -2.70
N LEU A 233 2.88 -10.84 -3.63
CA LEU A 233 4.19 -10.66 -4.27
C LEU A 233 5.24 -10.07 -3.32
N THR A 234 4.80 -9.28 -2.33
CA THR A 234 5.69 -8.63 -1.35
C THR A 234 6.37 -9.63 -0.43
N VAL A 235 5.70 -10.72 -0.07
CA VAL A 235 6.25 -11.77 0.79
C VAL A 235 7.56 -12.36 0.23
N PRO A 236 7.57 -13.04 -0.94
CA PRO A 236 8.78 -13.67 -1.46
C PRO A 236 9.86 -12.64 -1.83
N LEU A 237 9.48 -11.45 -2.33
CA LEU A 237 10.45 -10.42 -2.70
C LEU A 237 11.15 -9.82 -1.48
N SER A 238 10.41 -9.50 -0.41
CA SER A 238 11.00 -8.97 0.83
C SER A 238 11.95 -9.98 1.47
N THR A 239 11.56 -11.27 1.49
CA THR A 239 12.44 -12.34 1.95
C THR A 239 13.70 -12.47 1.11
N PHE A 240 13.57 -12.36 -0.21
CA PHE A 240 14.72 -12.42 -1.12
C PHE A 240 15.70 -11.27 -0.88
N PHE A 241 15.24 -10.02 -0.87
CA PHE A 241 16.09 -8.84 -0.68
C PHE A 241 16.83 -8.87 0.66
N LEU A 242 16.13 -9.22 1.74
CA LEU A 242 16.73 -9.29 3.06
C LEU A 242 17.75 -10.43 3.18
N SER A 243 17.44 -11.60 2.62
CA SER A 243 18.37 -12.74 2.61
C SER A 243 19.67 -12.46 1.84
N ARG A 244 19.60 -11.67 0.77
CA ARG A 244 20.77 -11.33 -0.07
C ARG A 244 21.57 -10.19 0.55
N GLY A 245 20.91 -9.09 0.93
CA GLY A 245 21.58 -7.90 1.48
C GLY A 245 22.34 -8.14 2.79
N MET A 246 22.02 -9.20 3.53
CA MET A 246 22.71 -9.58 4.77
C MET A 246 23.78 -10.67 4.58
N SER A 247 23.81 -11.37 3.44
CA SER A 247 24.89 -12.31 3.12
C SER A 247 26.18 -11.55 2.82
N ASP A 248 26.08 -10.45 2.07
CA ASP A 248 27.22 -9.60 1.69
C ASP A 248 27.90 -8.96 2.92
N HIS A 249 27.16 -8.68 4.00
CA HIS A 249 27.73 -8.12 5.25
C HIS A 249 28.51 -9.15 6.08
N ASN A 250 28.11 -10.43 6.04
CA ASN A 250 28.82 -11.48 6.76
C ASN A 250 30.14 -11.88 6.09
N GLU A 251 30.23 -11.78 4.76
CA GLU A 251 31.49 -12.01 4.02
C GLU A 251 32.52 -10.92 4.33
N VAL A 252 32.13 -9.63 4.28
CA VAL A 252 33.02 -8.50 4.60
C VAL A 252 33.48 -8.51 6.06
N LYS A 253 32.61 -8.90 7.00
CA LYS A 253 32.96 -9.02 8.42
C LYS A 253 33.91 -10.20 8.70
N ASN A 254 33.80 -11.29 7.94
CA ASN A 254 34.71 -12.43 8.07
C ASN A 254 36.07 -12.17 7.40
N GLU A 255 36.13 -11.42 6.31
CA GLU A 255 37.40 -11.01 5.67
C GLU A 255 38.19 -10.02 6.54
N SER A 256 37.52 -9.02 7.11
CA SER A 256 38.15 -8.06 8.04
C SER A 256 38.66 -8.71 9.33
N ARG A 257 37.97 -9.75 9.84
CA ARG A 257 38.43 -10.52 11.02
C ARG A 257 39.63 -11.41 10.72
N LYS A 258 39.75 -11.91 9.47
CA LYS A 258 40.93 -12.65 8.99
C LYS A 258 42.13 -11.74 8.70
N SER A 259 41.88 -10.50 8.25
CA SER A 259 42.94 -9.51 8.01
C SER A 259 43.56 -8.94 9.30
N ASN A 260 42.82 -8.91 10.41
CA ASN A 260 43.32 -8.42 11.71
C ASN A 260 43.98 -9.52 12.57
N THR A 261 44.00 -10.76 12.09
CA THR A 261 44.62 -11.92 12.78
C THR A 261 45.90 -12.41 12.09
N ASN A 262 46.34 -11.72 11.03
CA ASN A 262 47.65 -11.87 10.38
C ASN A 262 48.48 -10.61 10.63
#